data_AF-A0A4V0YZ46-F1
#
_entry.id   AF-A0A4V0YZ46-F1
#
_cell.length_a   1.000
_cell.length_b   1.000
_cell.length_c   1.000
_cell.angle_alpha   90.00
_cell.angle_beta   90.00
_cell.angle_gamma   90.00
#
_symmetry.space_group_name_H-M   'P 1'
#
loop_
_entity.id
_entity.type
_entity.pdbx_description
1 polymer ?
#
loop_
_entity_poly.entity_id
_entity_poly.type
_entity_poly.pdbx_seq_one_letter_code
_entity_poly.pdbx_strand_id
1 'polypeptide(L)'
;MQGRQDHSGELWEKPANKRTAELNGTGKHRTIPQRPPGMARIEHPPAKPRVARPQSQTSTPKKFRKQLLIITAIFFVCAAAAGIGSYMAYNLFQGISVSSGASTAAAGFLGAVSKSDYAQAYTYLGPAITLPTHQAQFIQQAQALDRCYGPVADYSEVANSATNQDNSQSFSYTLTRSKLKKPYQIRITLQQDRDSPNTWKIADYGNDLGPGASAPACKA
;
A
#
# COMPACT_ATOMS: atom_id res chain seq x y z
N MET A 1 21.86 45.24 38.99
CA MET A 1 20.42 44.91 39.00
C MET A 1 20.28 43.64 38.17
N GLN A 2 20.08 42.45 38.75
CA GLN A 2 18.83 41.92 39.34
C GLN A 2 17.64 41.96 38.35
N GLY A 3 17.05 40.83 37.95
CA GLY A 3 17.43 39.43 38.30
C GLY A 3 16.61 38.32 37.63
N ARG A 4 16.93 37.06 38.03
CA ARG A 4 16.07 35.89 38.37
C ARG A 4 14.55 35.98 38.06
N GLN A 5 13.76 34.92 37.77
CA GLN A 5 13.86 33.44 37.74
C GLN A 5 12.50 32.87 37.19
N ASP A 6 12.23 31.61 36.84
CA ASP A 6 12.96 30.35 36.55
C ASP A 6 11.99 29.35 35.83
N HIS A 7 12.44 28.11 35.53
CA HIS A 7 11.66 26.84 35.48
C HIS A 7 10.55 26.70 34.38
N SER A 8 10.69 25.83 33.36
CA SER A 8 10.76 24.35 33.33
C SER A 8 9.39 23.66 33.22
N GLY A 9 9.20 22.82 32.20
CA GLY A 9 8.03 21.94 32.06
C GLY A 9 7.90 21.36 30.65
N GLU A 10 8.06 20.06 30.52
CA GLU A 10 7.73 19.30 29.31
C GLU A 10 6.20 19.29 29.09
N LEU A 11 5.73 19.12 27.85
CA LEU A 11 5.18 17.84 27.36
C LEU A 11 4.56 18.04 25.96
N TRP A 12 4.64 17.01 25.12
CA TRP A 12 3.98 16.96 23.82
C TRP A 12 2.47 16.75 23.95
N GLU A 13 1.67 17.47 23.16
CA GLU A 13 0.50 16.86 22.51
C GLU A 13 0.09 17.57 21.20
N LYS A 14 -0.37 16.79 20.22
CA LYS A 14 -0.70 17.26 18.85
C LYS A 14 -2.12 17.85 18.82
N PRO A 15 -2.39 18.91 18.05
CA PRO A 15 -3.75 19.38 17.82
C PRO A 15 -4.54 18.38 16.96
N ALA A 16 -5.59 17.80 17.55
CA ALA A 16 -6.57 16.99 16.83
C ALA A 16 -7.55 17.88 16.04
N ASN A 17 -7.91 17.42 14.84
CA ASN A 17 -8.91 18.06 13.97
C ASN A 17 -10.22 18.42 14.69
N LYS A 18 -10.71 19.65 14.49
CA LYS A 18 -12.01 19.89 13.83
C LYS A 18 -12.21 21.36 13.47
N ARG A 19 -12.43 21.61 12.17
CA ARG A 19 -13.11 22.83 11.71
C ARG A 19 -14.59 22.73 12.12
N THR A 20 -15.08 23.66 12.92
CA THR A 20 -16.50 24.03 12.93
C THR A 20 -16.61 25.39 12.28
N ALA A 21 -17.34 25.47 11.17
CA ALA A 21 -17.57 26.72 10.47
C ALA A 21 -18.39 27.66 11.37
N GLU A 22 -17.90 28.89 11.54
CA GLU A 22 -18.60 29.96 12.24
C GLU A 22 -19.82 30.37 11.41
N LEU A 23 -21.02 30.04 11.90
CA LEU A 23 -22.26 30.55 11.33
C LEU A 23 -22.69 31.79 12.12
N ASN A 24 -22.52 32.93 11.44
CA ASN A 24 -22.81 34.29 11.88
C ASN A 24 -24.06 34.44 12.76
N GLY A 25 -23.97 35.34 13.74
CA GLY A 25 -25.00 35.50 14.76
C GLY A 25 -26.29 36.16 14.26
N THR A 26 -27.30 36.10 15.12
CA THR A 26 -28.27 37.19 15.35
C THR A 26 -29.02 36.91 16.65
N GLY A 27 -28.43 37.33 17.77
CA GLY A 27 -29.04 37.23 19.10
C GLY A 27 -30.23 38.19 19.23
N LYS A 28 -31.42 37.80 18.75
CA LYS A 28 -32.68 38.50 19.04
C LYS A 28 -33.34 37.87 20.26
N HIS A 29 -33.38 38.63 21.36
CA HIS A 29 -34.09 38.24 22.58
C HIS A 29 -35.56 37.88 22.26
N ARG A 30 -36.03 36.74 22.79
CA ARG A 30 -37.45 36.39 22.75
C ARG A 30 -38.20 37.17 23.84
N THR A 31 -38.92 38.21 23.44
CA THR A 31 -39.89 38.87 24.32
C THR A 31 -41.08 37.93 24.55
N ILE A 32 -41.30 37.51 25.79
CA ILE A 32 -42.51 36.76 26.17
C ILE A 32 -43.63 37.79 26.36
N PRO A 33 -44.74 37.74 25.59
CA PRO A 33 -45.85 38.66 25.80
C PRO A 33 -46.50 38.41 27.16
N GLN A 34 -46.67 39.46 27.97
CA GLN A 34 -47.36 39.36 29.25
C GLN A 34 -48.86 39.11 29.04
N ARG A 35 -49.46 38.32 29.94
CA ARG A 35 -50.86 37.92 29.88
C ARG A 35 -51.77 39.09 30.28
N PRO A 36 -52.86 39.37 29.53
CA PRO A 36 -53.83 40.40 29.94
C PRO A 36 -54.48 40.11 31.31
N PRO A 37 -54.78 41.15 32.12
CA PRO A 37 -55.50 40.97 33.38
C PRO A 37 -56.90 40.38 33.18
N GLY A 38 -57.37 39.56 34.13
CA GLY A 38 -58.76 39.07 34.17
C GLY A 38 -59.00 37.63 33.70
N MET A 39 -58.00 36.91 33.17
CA MET A 39 -58.17 35.48 32.85
C MET A 39 -58.05 34.58 34.09
N ALA A 40 -59.15 33.93 34.45
CA ALA A 40 -59.16 32.89 35.49
C ALA A 40 -58.24 31.71 35.15
N ARG A 41 -57.64 31.11 36.20
CA ARG A 41 -56.76 29.94 36.09
C ARG A 41 -57.63 28.67 36.01
N ILE A 42 -57.72 28.07 34.82
CA ILE A 42 -58.36 26.76 34.64
C ILE A 42 -57.37 25.70 35.13
N GLU A 43 -57.58 25.17 36.34
CA GLU A 43 -56.56 24.31 36.99
C GLU A 43 -56.54 22.85 36.48
N HIS A 44 -57.62 22.34 35.89
CA HIS A 44 -57.65 20.97 35.35
C HIS A 44 -58.38 20.90 34.00
N PRO A 45 -57.73 20.42 32.92
CA PRO A 45 -58.41 20.13 31.66
C PRO A 45 -59.22 18.82 31.76
N PRO A 46 -60.41 18.72 31.13
CA PRO A 46 -61.23 17.52 31.19
C PRO A 46 -60.54 16.34 30.49
N ALA A 47 -60.69 15.14 31.06
CA ALA A 47 -60.12 13.90 30.53
C ALA A 47 -60.72 13.57 29.16
N LYS A 48 -59.93 13.72 28.09
CA LYS A 48 -60.37 13.43 26.72
C LYS A 48 -60.28 11.92 26.44
N PRO A 49 -61.32 11.29 25.85
CA PRO A 49 -61.24 9.90 25.44
C PRO A 49 -60.15 9.69 24.38
N ARG A 50 -59.39 8.59 24.52
CA ARG A 50 -58.20 8.31 23.73
C ARG A 50 -58.56 7.80 22.33
N VAL A 51 -58.70 8.71 21.37
CA VAL A 51 -58.85 8.37 19.95
C VAL A 51 -57.58 7.67 19.45
N ALA A 52 -57.73 6.55 18.74
CA ALA A 52 -56.61 5.81 18.18
C ALA A 52 -55.85 6.64 17.13
N ARG A 53 -54.55 6.88 17.36
CA ARG A 53 -53.68 7.55 16.38
C ARG A 53 -53.48 6.61 15.18
N PRO A 54 -53.72 7.06 13.92
CA PRO A 54 -53.37 6.26 12.75
C PRO A 54 -51.86 6.01 12.71
N GLN A 55 -51.46 4.75 12.56
CA GLN A 55 -50.05 4.39 12.41
C GLN A 55 -49.52 4.91 11.08
N SER A 56 -48.42 5.67 11.13
CA SER A 56 -47.67 6.01 9.93
C SER A 56 -47.07 4.74 9.35
N GLN A 57 -47.49 4.36 8.14
CA GLN A 57 -46.80 3.33 7.36
C GLN A 57 -45.47 3.90 6.87
N THR A 58 -44.44 3.89 7.72
CA THR A 58 -43.07 4.14 7.30
C THR A 58 -42.63 2.99 6.40
N SER A 59 -42.54 3.30 5.10
CA SER A 59 -42.17 2.37 4.04
C SER A 59 -40.89 1.60 4.39
N THR A 60 -40.97 0.27 4.43
CA THR A 60 -39.80 -0.57 4.73
C THR A 60 -38.69 -0.35 3.70
N PRO A 61 -37.44 -0.02 4.11
CA PRO A 61 -36.34 0.28 3.18
C PRO A 61 -35.74 -0.99 2.55
N LYS A 62 -36.56 -1.79 1.85
CA LYS A 62 -36.15 -3.05 1.20
C LYS A 62 -35.16 -2.88 0.03
N LYS A 63 -34.94 -1.65 -0.46
CA LYS A 63 -34.02 -1.37 -1.59
C LYS A 63 -32.54 -1.35 -1.20
N PHE A 64 -32.20 -0.97 0.04
CA PHE A 64 -30.80 -0.87 0.47
C PHE A 64 -30.06 -2.22 0.45
N ARG A 65 -30.71 -3.34 0.82
CA ARG A 65 -30.07 -4.66 0.75
C ARG A 65 -29.73 -5.09 -0.68
N LYS A 66 -30.55 -4.71 -1.67
CA LYS A 66 -30.27 -4.98 -3.09
C LYS A 66 -29.16 -4.07 -3.64
N GLN A 67 -29.16 -2.78 -3.30
CA GLN A 67 -28.05 -1.89 -3.67
C GLN A 67 -26.73 -2.27 -3.00
N LEU A 68 -26.75 -2.69 -1.73
CA LEU A 68 -25.56 -3.20 -1.04
C LEU A 68 -25.02 -4.46 -1.74
N LEU A 69 -25.89 -5.41 -2.12
CA LEU A 69 -25.50 -6.60 -2.88
C LEU A 69 -24.89 -6.28 -4.27
N ILE A 70 -25.40 -5.26 -4.95
CA ILE A 70 -24.85 -4.82 -6.25
C ILE A 70 -23.49 -4.15 -6.04
N ILE A 71 -23.35 -3.29 -5.03
CA ILE A 71 -22.08 -2.63 -4.69
C ILE A 71 -21.04 -3.66 -4.24
N THR A 72 -21.39 -4.63 -3.40
CA THR A 72 -20.45 -5.70 -3.02
C THR A 72 -20.11 -6.58 -4.20
N ALA A 73 -21.05 -6.94 -5.08
CA ALA A 73 -20.75 -7.71 -6.29
C ALA A 73 -19.75 -6.97 -7.21
N ILE A 74 -19.94 -5.67 -7.44
CA ILE A 74 -18.97 -4.84 -8.20
C ILE A 74 -17.61 -4.79 -7.48
N PHE A 75 -17.61 -4.60 -6.15
CA PHE A 75 -16.36 -4.58 -5.38
C PHE A 75 -15.62 -5.93 -5.43
N PHE A 76 -16.33 -7.05 -5.37
CA PHE A 76 -15.75 -8.39 -5.52
C PHE A 76 -15.25 -8.66 -6.94
N VAL A 77 -15.92 -8.18 -7.99
CA VAL A 77 -15.44 -8.30 -9.38
C VAL A 77 -14.20 -7.43 -9.62
N CYS A 78 -14.18 -6.19 -9.13
CA CYS A 78 -13.00 -5.33 -9.19
C CYS A 78 -11.84 -5.89 -8.35
N ALA A 79 -12.11 -6.43 -7.15
CA ALA A 79 -11.12 -7.09 -6.31
C ALA A 79 -10.61 -8.40 -6.93
N ALA A 80 -11.43 -9.15 -7.68
CA ALA A 80 -10.98 -10.33 -8.42
C ALA A 80 -10.06 -9.94 -9.60
N ALA A 81 -10.41 -8.89 -10.34
CA ALA A 81 -9.58 -8.37 -11.43
C ALA A 81 -8.21 -7.84 -10.94
N ALA A 82 -8.16 -7.21 -9.77
CA ALA A 82 -6.90 -6.84 -9.11
C ALA A 82 -6.22 -8.01 -8.37
N GLY A 83 -6.98 -9.04 -7.98
CA GLY A 83 -6.56 -10.12 -7.09
C GLY A 83 -5.70 -11.20 -7.75
N ILE A 84 -5.86 -11.42 -9.07
CA ILE A 84 -5.06 -12.40 -9.83
C ILE A 84 -3.57 -12.00 -9.84
N GLY A 85 -3.25 -10.71 -9.65
CA GLY A 85 -1.87 -10.22 -9.56
C GLY A 85 -1.27 -10.19 -8.14
N SER A 86 -2.04 -10.43 -7.08
CA SER A 86 -1.62 -10.19 -5.68
C SER A 86 -1.55 -11.43 -4.79
N TYR A 87 -2.12 -12.57 -5.19
CA TYR A 87 -2.11 -13.78 -4.37
C TYR A 87 -0.71 -14.40 -4.11
N MET A 88 0.30 -14.05 -4.92
CA MET A 88 1.71 -14.44 -4.67
C MET A 88 2.39 -13.61 -3.58
N ALA A 89 1.89 -12.42 -3.24
CA ALA A 89 2.57 -11.49 -2.33
C ALA A 89 2.37 -11.80 -0.84
N TYR A 90 1.32 -12.55 -0.47
CA TYR A 90 0.92 -12.72 0.93
C TYR A 90 1.82 -13.62 1.78
N ASN A 91 2.66 -14.47 1.16
CA ASN A 91 3.61 -15.31 1.91
C ASN A 91 5.01 -14.68 2.09
N LEU A 92 5.30 -13.52 1.49
CA LEU A 92 6.65 -12.95 1.48
C LEU A 92 7.00 -12.09 2.71
N PHE A 93 6.00 -11.67 3.50
CA PHE A 93 6.16 -10.62 4.52
C PHE A 93 6.62 -11.08 5.92
N GLN A 94 6.83 -12.38 6.16
CA GLN A 94 7.20 -12.88 7.50
C GLN A 94 8.72 -12.93 7.78
N GLY A 95 9.57 -12.45 6.84
CA GLY A 95 11.04 -12.59 6.95
C GLY A 95 11.87 -11.31 6.93
N ILE A 96 11.28 -10.13 6.69
CA ILE A 96 12.05 -8.90 6.39
C ILE A 96 12.32 -8.08 7.65
N SER A 97 13.45 -8.35 8.30
CA SER A 97 14.10 -7.42 9.24
C SER A 97 15.35 -6.80 8.59
N VAL A 98 15.61 -5.52 8.92
CA VAL A 98 16.63 -4.60 8.36
C VAL A 98 16.61 -4.33 6.83
N SER A 99 16.22 -3.10 6.50
CA SER A 99 16.06 -2.48 5.16
C SER A 99 14.79 -2.85 4.38
N SER A 100 13.76 -2.03 4.57
CA SER A 100 12.54 -2.06 3.76
C SER A 100 12.74 -1.53 2.34
N GLY A 101 13.70 -0.63 2.11
CA GLY A 101 13.94 0.00 0.80
C GLY A 101 14.60 -0.94 -0.20
N ALA A 102 15.74 -1.52 0.17
CA ALA A 102 16.50 -2.39 -0.73
C ALA A 102 15.76 -3.70 -1.04
N SER A 103 15.17 -4.33 -0.02
CA SER A 103 14.34 -5.54 -0.21
C SER A 103 13.14 -5.29 -1.13
N THR A 104 12.44 -4.15 -0.97
CA THR A 104 11.32 -3.78 -1.87
C THR A 104 11.78 -3.57 -3.31
N ALA A 105 12.95 -2.95 -3.53
CA ALA A 105 13.50 -2.76 -4.87
C ALA A 105 13.93 -4.09 -5.52
N ALA A 106 14.54 -5.01 -4.76
CA ALA A 106 14.90 -6.35 -5.22
C ALA A 106 13.67 -7.21 -5.55
N ALA A 107 12.67 -7.21 -4.67
CA ALA A 107 11.40 -7.91 -4.88
C ALA A 107 10.59 -7.32 -6.05
N GLY A 108 10.63 -5.99 -6.23
CA GLY A 108 10.02 -5.32 -7.39
C GLY A 108 10.65 -5.73 -8.71
N PHE A 109 11.98 -5.77 -8.77
CA PHE A 109 12.73 -6.27 -9.92
C PHE A 109 12.41 -7.74 -10.23
N LEU A 110 12.51 -8.63 -9.25
CA LEU A 110 12.23 -10.06 -9.45
C LEU A 110 10.76 -10.33 -9.79
N GLY A 111 9.83 -9.56 -9.21
CA GLY A 111 8.41 -9.59 -9.55
C GLY A 111 8.08 -9.08 -10.96
N ALA A 112 8.93 -8.24 -11.56
CA ALA A 112 8.85 -7.87 -12.97
C ALA A 112 9.48 -8.95 -13.87
N VAL A 113 10.64 -9.48 -13.48
CA VAL A 113 11.34 -10.58 -14.18
C VAL A 113 10.48 -11.85 -14.27
N SER A 114 9.78 -12.24 -13.19
CA SER A 114 8.89 -13.42 -13.22
C SER A 114 7.64 -13.23 -14.09
N LYS A 115 7.20 -11.98 -14.27
CA LYS A 115 6.13 -11.61 -15.22
C LYS A 115 6.64 -11.46 -16.66
N SER A 116 7.93 -11.67 -16.90
CA SER A 116 8.61 -11.37 -18.18
C SER A 116 8.49 -9.89 -18.62
N ASP A 117 8.22 -8.98 -17.68
CA ASP A 117 8.14 -7.53 -17.92
C ASP A 117 9.53 -6.91 -17.77
N TYR A 118 10.37 -7.14 -18.77
CA TYR A 118 11.75 -6.65 -18.79
C TYR A 118 11.84 -5.13 -18.95
N ALA A 119 10.77 -4.47 -19.43
CA ALA A 119 10.71 -3.03 -19.48
C ALA A 119 10.57 -2.45 -18.06
N GLN A 120 9.68 -2.99 -17.23
CA GLN A 120 9.56 -2.61 -15.82
C GLN A 120 10.78 -3.05 -15.01
N ALA A 121 11.31 -4.26 -15.22
CA ALA A 121 12.51 -4.73 -14.52
C ALA A 121 13.70 -3.77 -14.72
N TYR A 122 13.89 -3.24 -15.94
CA TYR A 122 14.95 -2.27 -16.24
C TYR A 122 14.82 -0.97 -15.40
N THR A 123 13.62 -0.57 -14.97
CA THR A 123 13.43 0.64 -14.15
C THR A 123 14.01 0.52 -12.73
N TYR A 124 14.21 -0.71 -12.23
CA TYR A 124 14.84 -0.97 -10.93
C TYR A 124 16.37 -1.00 -10.99
N LEU A 125 16.96 -1.02 -12.20
CA LEU A 125 18.41 -1.02 -12.39
C LEU A 125 19.01 0.37 -12.16
N GLY A 126 20.22 0.39 -11.62
CA GLY A 126 21.01 1.58 -11.33
C GLY A 126 22.02 1.91 -12.44
N PRO A 127 22.69 3.08 -12.35
CA PRO A 127 23.63 3.55 -13.36
C PRO A 127 24.79 2.58 -13.62
N ALA A 128 25.21 1.79 -12.63
CA ALA A 128 26.24 0.75 -12.79
C ALA A 128 25.91 -0.26 -13.91
N ILE A 129 24.63 -0.50 -14.20
CA ILE A 129 24.15 -1.41 -15.24
C ILE A 129 23.58 -0.63 -16.44
N THR A 130 22.83 0.45 -16.20
CA THR A 130 22.14 1.19 -17.27
C THR A 130 23.04 2.10 -18.11
N LEU A 131 24.25 2.42 -17.62
CA LEU A 131 25.29 3.09 -18.41
C LEU A 131 25.92 2.15 -19.47
N PRO A 132 26.43 0.94 -19.13
CA PRO A 132 26.97 0.01 -20.13
C PRO A 132 25.91 -0.75 -20.94
N THR A 133 24.73 -1.00 -20.38
CA THR A 133 23.69 -1.85 -21.00
C THR A 133 22.39 -1.06 -21.18
N HIS A 134 22.05 -0.74 -22.43
CA HIS A 134 20.79 -0.06 -22.74
C HIS A 134 19.57 -1.00 -22.64
N GLN A 135 18.39 -0.43 -22.40
CA GLN A 135 17.15 -1.18 -22.17
C GLN A 135 16.86 -2.25 -23.23
N ALA A 136 17.06 -1.93 -24.52
CA ALA A 136 16.83 -2.88 -25.61
C ALA A 136 17.77 -4.11 -25.53
N GLN A 137 19.04 -3.91 -25.13
CA GLN A 137 20.01 -5.00 -24.97
C GLN A 137 19.65 -5.88 -23.77
N PHE A 138 19.29 -5.27 -22.63
CA PHE A 138 18.80 -5.98 -21.45
C PHE A 138 17.58 -6.85 -21.77
N ILE A 139 16.59 -6.30 -22.48
CA ILE A 139 15.39 -7.04 -22.91
C ILE A 139 15.78 -8.21 -23.83
N GLN A 140 16.64 -7.98 -24.83
CA GLN A 140 17.08 -9.04 -25.75
C GLN A 140 17.84 -10.17 -25.03
N GLN A 141 18.72 -9.83 -24.07
CA GLN A 141 19.45 -10.80 -23.26
C GLN A 141 18.50 -11.63 -22.38
N ALA A 142 17.56 -10.99 -21.69
CA ALA A 142 16.57 -11.68 -20.87
C ALA A 142 15.67 -12.60 -21.72
N GLN A 143 15.18 -12.13 -22.86
CA GLN A 143 14.40 -12.93 -23.81
C GLN A 143 15.21 -14.07 -24.46
N ALA A 144 16.53 -13.94 -24.58
CA ALA A 144 17.39 -15.05 -24.99
C ALA A 144 17.44 -16.13 -23.90
N LEU A 145 17.64 -15.74 -22.64
CA LEU A 145 17.60 -16.66 -21.49
C LEU A 145 16.24 -17.37 -21.35
N ASP A 146 15.13 -16.70 -21.62
CA ASP A 146 13.80 -17.32 -21.60
C ASP A 146 13.60 -18.33 -22.73
N ARG A 147 14.11 -18.05 -23.92
CA ARG A 147 14.11 -19.02 -25.03
C ARG A 147 14.92 -20.26 -24.65
N CYS A 148 16.10 -20.08 -24.07
CA CYS A 148 16.98 -21.15 -23.60
C CYS A 148 16.37 -21.98 -22.44
N TYR A 149 16.02 -21.31 -21.35
CA TYR A 149 15.78 -21.91 -20.02
C TYR A 149 14.33 -21.79 -19.54
N GLY A 150 13.47 -21.14 -20.32
CA GLY A 150 12.12 -20.77 -19.92
C GLY A 150 12.10 -19.50 -19.07
N PRO A 151 10.98 -18.75 -19.04
CA PRO A 151 10.80 -17.64 -18.11
C PRO A 151 10.97 -18.09 -16.66
N VAL A 152 11.32 -17.13 -15.79
CA VAL A 152 11.38 -17.32 -14.34
C VAL A 152 9.95 -17.57 -13.84
N ALA A 153 9.71 -18.80 -13.35
CA ALA A 153 8.41 -19.25 -12.88
C ALA A 153 8.19 -18.92 -11.38
N ASP A 154 9.26 -18.92 -10.60
CA ASP A 154 9.23 -18.66 -9.16
C ASP A 154 10.56 -18.09 -8.65
N TYR A 155 10.51 -17.34 -7.55
CA TYR A 155 11.68 -16.85 -6.84
C TYR A 155 11.43 -16.76 -5.33
N SER A 156 12.46 -17.04 -4.52
CA SER A 156 12.41 -16.93 -3.06
C SER A 156 13.70 -16.35 -2.50
N GLU A 157 13.59 -15.53 -1.46
CA GLU A 157 14.77 -15.00 -0.75
C GLU A 157 15.40 -16.08 0.12
N VAL A 158 16.73 -16.18 0.10
CA VAL A 158 17.47 -17.06 1.00
C VAL A 158 17.50 -16.40 2.38
N ALA A 159 16.89 -17.05 3.37
CA ALA A 159 16.81 -16.54 4.74
C ALA A 159 18.20 -16.18 5.30
N ASN A 160 18.30 -15.04 5.97
CA ASN A 160 19.53 -14.49 6.54
C ASN A 160 20.67 -14.22 5.52
N SER A 161 20.37 -14.10 4.22
CA SER A 161 21.37 -13.79 3.19
C SER A 161 21.72 -12.30 3.06
N ALA A 162 20.95 -11.42 3.71
CA ALA A 162 21.14 -9.98 3.66
C ALA A 162 22.49 -9.56 4.27
N THR A 163 23.36 -8.95 3.47
CA THR A 163 24.62 -8.34 3.94
C THR A 163 24.61 -6.85 3.62
N ASN A 164 24.90 -6.02 4.62
CA ASN A 164 25.02 -4.57 4.50
C ASN A 164 26.49 -4.16 4.48
N GLN A 165 26.85 -3.25 3.57
CA GLN A 165 28.19 -2.65 3.48
C GLN A 165 28.05 -1.19 3.05
N ASP A 166 28.28 -0.26 3.98
CA ASP A 166 28.10 1.18 3.77
C ASP A 166 26.70 1.51 3.19
N ASN A 167 26.66 2.11 1.99
CA ASN A 167 25.43 2.45 1.27
C ASN A 167 24.97 1.33 0.30
N SER A 168 25.55 0.14 0.41
CA SER A 168 25.26 -1.04 -0.40
C SER A 168 24.63 -2.15 0.45
N GLN A 169 23.68 -2.87 -0.12
CA GLN A 169 23.09 -4.04 0.50
C GLN A 169 22.85 -5.12 -0.55
N SER A 170 23.17 -6.37 -0.22
CA SER A 170 22.94 -7.49 -1.13
C SER A 170 22.20 -8.63 -0.47
N PHE A 171 21.40 -9.33 -1.28
CA PHE A 171 20.55 -10.45 -0.92
C PHE A 171 20.82 -11.61 -1.88
N SER A 172 20.63 -12.85 -1.41
CA SER A 172 20.66 -14.03 -2.28
C SER A 172 19.22 -14.50 -2.55
N TYR A 173 18.91 -14.77 -3.81
CA TYR A 173 17.60 -15.28 -4.24
C TYR A 173 17.76 -16.62 -4.94
N THR A 174 16.87 -17.56 -4.63
CA THR A 174 16.73 -18.84 -5.34
C THR A 174 15.67 -18.68 -6.43
N LEU A 175 16.06 -18.85 -7.70
CA LEU A 175 15.19 -18.72 -8.87
C LEU A 175 14.89 -20.10 -9.47
N THR A 176 13.65 -20.27 -9.95
CA THR A 176 13.20 -21.43 -10.73
C THR A 176 12.76 -20.95 -12.10
N ARG A 177 13.28 -21.56 -13.18
CA ARG A 177 12.82 -21.31 -14.57
C ARG A 177 12.09 -22.51 -15.14
N SER A 178 11.09 -22.27 -15.99
CA SER A 178 10.14 -23.31 -16.43
C SER A 178 10.73 -24.46 -17.27
N LYS A 179 11.91 -24.31 -17.91
CA LYS A 179 12.60 -25.43 -18.59
C LYS A 179 13.78 -26.00 -17.80
N LEU A 180 14.09 -25.48 -16.61
CA LEU A 180 15.15 -25.99 -15.74
C LEU A 180 14.57 -26.91 -14.66
N LYS A 181 15.16 -28.11 -14.51
CA LYS A 181 14.76 -29.08 -13.48
C LYS A 181 15.26 -28.74 -12.07
N LYS A 182 16.26 -27.87 -11.95
CA LYS A 182 16.86 -27.46 -10.68
C LYS A 182 16.78 -25.94 -10.57
N PRO A 183 16.38 -25.40 -9.40
CA PRO A 183 16.56 -23.99 -9.12
C PRO A 183 18.04 -23.66 -8.99
N TYR A 184 18.37 -22.37 -9.12
CA TYR A 184 19.72 -21.84 -8.97
C TYR A 184 19.67 -20.55 -8.15
N GLN A 185 20.81 -20.15 -7.59
CA GLN A 185 20.90 -18.92 -6.80
C GLN A 185 21.57 -17.80 -7.58
N ILE A 186 21.05 -16.58 -7.40
CA ILE A 186 21.71 -15.34 -7.81
C ILE A 186 21.91 -14.45 -6.58
N ARG A 187 22.89 -13.56 -6.63
CA ARG A 187 23.07 -12.48 -5.64
C ARG A 187 22.68 -11.17 -6.31
N ILE A 188 21.79 -10.41 -5.68
CA ILE A 188 21.41 -9.07 -6.12
C ILE A 188 22.05 -8.09 -5.13
N THR A 189 22.83 -7.16 -5.65
CA THR A 189 23.45 -6.07 -4.89
C THR A 189 22.78 -4.76 -5.27
N LEU A 190 22.30 -4.03 -4.27
CA LEU A 190 21.62 -2.76 -4.42
C LEU A 190 22.46 -1.66 -3.80
N GLN A 191 22.51 -0.53 -4.50
CA GLN A 191 23.16 0.69 -4.08
C GLN A 191 22.08 1.73 -3.74
N GLN A 192 22.20 2.33 -2.57
CA GLN A 192 21.43 3.51 -2.18
C GLN A 192 21.94 4.72 -2.96
N ASP A 193 21.03 5.52 -3.49
CA ASP A 193 21.36 6.77 -4.16
C ASP A 193 21.89 7.79 -3.14
N ARG A 194 23.02 8.43 -3.46
CA ARG A 194 23.67 9.42 -2.60
C ARG A 194 22.82 10.70 -2.48
N ASP A 195 22.13 11.06 -3.55
CA ASP A 195 21.32 12.28 -3.62
C ASP A 195 19.86 12.03 -3.18
N SER A 196 19.50 10.76 -2.92
CA SER A 196 18.16 10.36 -2.49
C SER A 196 18.23 9.10 -1.61
N PRO A 197 18.41 9.23 -0.28
CA PRO A 197 18.63 8.09 0.62
C PRO A 197 17.45 7.11 0.73
N ASN A 198 16.27 7.45 0.22
CA ASN A 198 15.13 6.51 0.14
C ASN A 198 15.06 5.77 -1.19
N THR A 199 15.93 6.08 -2.15
CA THR A 199 15.98 5.46 -3.48
C THR A 199 17.06 4.38 -3.49
N TRP A 200 16.63 3.14 -3.72
CA TRP A 200 17.51 1.99 -3.91
C TRP A 200 17.42 1.51 -5.36
N LYS A 201 18.56 1.21 -5.96
CA LYS A 201 18.67 0.66 -7.32
C LYS A 201 19.61 -0.54 -7.32
N ILE A 202 19.34 -1.49 -8.21
CA ILE A 202 20.23 -2.65 -8.39
C ILE A 202 21.51 -2.19 -9.08
N ALA A 203 22.65 -2.40 -8.42
CA ALA A 203 23.97 -2.09 -8.95
C ALA A 203 24.64 -3.32 -9.59
N ASP A 204 24.28 -4.52 -9.13
CA ASP A 204 24.74 -5.79 -9.69
C ASP A 204 23.68 -6.89 -9.45
N TYR A 205 23.56 -7.85 -10.37
CA TYR A 205 22.76 -9.08 -10.22
C TYR A 205 23.52 -10.34 -10.66
N GLY A 206 24.84 -10.25 -10.79
CA GLY A 206 25.69 -11.21 -11.48
C GLY A 206 25.77 -10.96 -13.00
N ASN A 207 26.45 -11.87 -13.71
CA ASN A 207 26.73 -11.73 -15.15
C ASN A 207 25.46 -11.67 -16.01
N ASP A 208 24.44 -12.46 -15.66
CA ASP A 208 23.15 -12.52 -16.35
C ASP A 208 22.05 -13.08 -15.43
N LEU A 209 20.78 -13.00 -15.86
CA LEU A 209 19.62 -13.54 -15.13
C LEU A 209 19.48 -15.07 -15.24
N GLY A 210 20.50 -15.76 -15.71
CA GLY A 210 20.54 -17.18 -15.97
C GLY A 210 21.25 -17.99 -14.87
N PRO A 211 21.23 -19.32 -15.00
CA PRO A 211 21.90 -20.26 -14.08
C PRO A 211 23.44 -20.32 -14.21
N GLY A 212 24.05 -19.47 -15.04
CA GLY A 212 25.47 -19.50 -15.34
C GLY A 212 25.98 -20.84 -15.88
N ALA A 213 27.26 -21.13 -15.66
CA ALA A 213 27.94 -22.35 -16.12
C ALA A 213 27.43 -23.65 -15.48
N SER A 214 26.50 -23.59 -14.52
CA SER A 214 25.93 -24.77 -13.84
C SER A 214 24.81 -25.46 -14.61
N ALA A 215 24.33 -24.85 -15.70
CA ALA A 215 23.21 -25.34 -16.50
C ALA A 215 23.61 -26.03 -17.81
N PRO A 216 22.69 -26.80 -18.43
CA PRO A 216 22.87 -27.28 -19.79
C PRO A 216 23.14 -26.12 -20.74
N ALA A 217 24.07 -26.29 -21.69
CA ALA A 217 24.29 -25.30 -22.73
C ALA A 217 22.98 -24.99 -23.48
N CYS A 218 22.67 -23.72 -23.68
CA CYS A 218 21.54 -23.32 -24.50
C CYS A 218 21.77 -23.82 -25.93
N LYS A 219 20.90 -24.72 -26.40
CA LYS A 219 20.81 -25.06 -27.82
C LYS A 219 20.05 -23.94 -28.51
N ALA A 220 20.78 -23.15 -29.29
CA ALA A 220 20.22 -22.17 -30.23
C ALA A 220 19.41 -22.86 -31.33
#